data_AF-A0A3B5QX12-F1
#
_entry.id   AF-A0A3B5QX12-F1
#
_cell.length_a   1.000
_cell.length_b   1.000
_cell.length_c   1.000
_cell.angle_alpha   90.00
_cell.angle_beta   90.00
_cell.angle_gamma   90.00
#
_symmetry.space_group_name_H-M   'P 1'
#
loop_
_entity.id
_entity.type
_entity.pdbx_description
1 polymer ?
#
loop_
_entity_poly.entity_id
_entity_poly.type
_entity_poly.pdbx_seq_one_letter_code
_entity_poly.pdbx_strand_id
1 'polypeptide(L)'
;LLSKRSSVAKLLLGVFVVYMLHTAWLLYGFLNTKPCDGGRGEPCISSYLAAKPRLQLMSVFTCLVPDNSQLTLALRVDLFDPHSTFERQVSVSLPEETQNNGSLYAVVYVHKAGVSPLEDRREVHYAAQLTTYITPPSTKESNTKRESQRPVSHWRPHLSITVMSEEFIFSKAGLPSDVRRYMRLSQEGRRMTYLPLLLVNELSCRVKDLMEINGSSMQLPLTVSYEGISLRTFRFWIHLHDILICEFLALKNDICSNNLTKHRLQMNVLWRCLGTLLIFLHLLEETSLLVLLPVGLGACVEVLAMSFKLKICFVLFPLQASRYLSYLVYPLCISGAVFSLGYIRQKK
;
A
#
# COMPACT_ATOMS: atom_id res chain seq x y z
N LEU A 1 9.40 15.73 46.79
CA LEU A 1 8.73 14.92 45.73
C LEU A 1 8.39 15.70 44.45
N LEU A 2 8.08 17.01 44.51
CA LEU A 2 7.79 17.83 43.32
C LEU A 2 8.99 18.06 42.37
N SER A 3 10.21 18.24 42.90
CA SER A 3 11.41 18.50 42.07
C SER A 3 11.80 17.31 41.15
N LYS A 4 11.66 16.06 41.62
CA LYS A 4 11.93 14.85 40.81
C LYS A 4 10.98 14.71 39.62
N ARG A 5 9.70 15.12 39.76
CA ARG A 5 8.72 15.10 38.65
C ARG A 5 9.07 16.09 37.54
N SER A 6 9.62 17.26 37.90
CA SER A 6 10.06 18.27 36.93
C SER A 6 11.26 17.80 36.09
N SER A 7 12.21 17.09 36.71
CA SER A 7 13.38 16.54 36.00
C SER A 7 12.98 15.44 35.00
N VAL A 8 12.09 14.52 35.40
CA VAL A 8 11.57 13.48 34.49
C VAL A 8 10.76 14.10 33.35
N ALA A 9 9.95 15.14 33.61
CA ALA A 9 9.21 15.83 32.56
C ALA A 9 10.13 16.51 31.52
N LYS A 10 11.23 17.11 31.96
CA LYS A 10 12.24 17.70 31.05
C LYS A 10 12.95 16.63 30.22
N LEU A 11 13.25 15.48 30.80
CA LEU A 11 13.87 14.36 30.08
C LEU A 11 12.91 13.78 29.02
N LEU A 12 11.64 13.59 29.38
CA LEU A 12 10.60 13.13 28.44
C LEU A 12 10.38 14.13 27.30
N LEU A 13 10.39 15.44 27.60
CA LEU A 13 10.30 16.49 26.59
C LEU A 13 11.50 16.46 25.64
N GLY A 14 12.71 16.27 26.16
CA GLY A 14 13.92 16.12 25.35
C GLY A 14 13.86 14.92 24.41
N VAL A 15 13.45 13.75 24.92
CA VAL A 15 13.25 12.54 24.09
C VAL A 15 12.19 12.77 23.02
N PHE A 16 11.10 13.46 23.36
CA PHE A 16 10.05 13.81 22.40
C PHE A 16 10.57 14.72 21.28
N VAL A 17 11.35 15.76 21.59
CA VAL A 17 11.93 16.66 20.57
C VAL A 17 12.89 15.90 19.66
N VAL A 18 13.76 15.05 20.21
CA VAL A 18 14.68 14.21 19.41
C VAL A 18 13.89 13.28 18.49
N TYR A 19 12.81 12.67 19.00
CA TYR A 19 11.92 11.84 18.20
C TYR A 19 11.24 12.63 17.07
N MET A 20 10.75 13.85 17.34
CA MET A 20 10.13 14.70 16.32
C MET A 20 11.14 15.10 15.23
N LEU A 21 12.37 15.46 15.60
CA LEU A 21 13.43 15.77 14.64
C LEU A 21 13.83 14.55 13.80
N HIS A 22 13.94 13.38 14.44
CA HIS A 22 14.20 12.13 13.72
C HIS A 22 13.07 11.79 12.75
N THR A 23 11.81 11.98 13.17
CA THR A 23 10.63 11.78 12.33
C THR A 23 10.62 12.75 11.14
N ALA A 24 10.94 14.03 11.36
CA ALA A 24 11.04 15.02 10.30
C ALA A 24 12.16 14.68 9.29
N TRP A 25 13.31 14.17 9.77
CA TRP A 25 14.39 13.69 8.91
C TRP A 25 13.98 12.48 8.06
N LEU A 26 13.30 11.51 8.65
CA LEU A 26 12.77 10.35 7.93
C LEU A 26 11.72 10.77 6.89
N LEU A 27 10.82 11.68 7.25
CA LEU A 27 9.82 12.24 6.34
C LEU A 27 10.48 13.00 5.19
N TYR A 28 11.53 13.76 5.45
CA TYR A 28 12.29 14.43 4.41
C TYR A 28 12.91 13.43 3.41
N GLY A 29 13.50 12.32 3.88
CA GLY A 29 14.01 11.26 3.01
C GLY A 29 12.91 10.45 2.29
N PHE A 30 11.68 10.50 2.80
CA PHE A 30 10.51 9.95 2.13
C PHE A 30 10.02 10.86 0.99
N LEU A 31 10.01 12.17 1.21
CA LEU A 31 9.58 13.13 0.19
C LEU A 31 10.64 13.36 -0.89
N ASN A 32 11.93 13.27 -0.53
CA ASN A 32 13.04 13.60 -1.42
C ASN A 32 13.98 12.39 -1.58
N THR A 33 14.15 11.94 -2.82
CA THR A 33 15.18 10.98 -3.18
C THR A 33 16.52 11.69 -3.37
N LYS A 34 17.63 11.00 -3.03
CA LYS A 34 18.97 11.55 -3.28
C LYS A 34 19.22 11.55 -4.79
N PRO A 35 19.52 12.72 -5.41
CA PRO A 35 19.83 12.78 -6.84
C PRO A 35 21.14 12.03 -7.14
N CYS A 36 21.25 11.53 -8.37
CA CYS A 36 22.49 10.90 -8.81
C CYS A 36 23.51 11.96 -9.28
N ASP A 37 24.60 12.12 -8.55
CA ASP A 37 25.73 12.95 -8.98
C ASP A 37 26.58 12.16 -9.99
N GLY A 38 26.36 12.39 -11.29
CA GLY A 38 27.07 11.72 -12.39
C GLY A 38 28.60 11.90 -12.42
N GLY A 39 29.16 12.75 -11.54
CA GLY A 39 30.59 13.01 -11.43
C GLY A 39 31.41 11.98 -10.64
N ARG A 40 30.76 11.04 -9.91
CA ARG A 40 31.47 10.08 -9.03
C ARG A 40 31.72 8.69 -9.64
N GLY A 41 31.41 8.48 -10.92
CA GLY A 41 31.57 7.18 -11.58
C GLY A 41 30.58 6.10 -11.13
N GLU A 42 29.55 6.47 -10.35
CA GLU A 42 28.44 5.58 -10.03
C GLU A 42 27.48 5.49 -11.23
N PRO A 43 27.00 4.28 -11.60
CA PRO A 43 26.03 4.13 -12.67
C PRO A 43 24.68 4.71 -12.24
N CYS A 44 24.30 5.83 -12.84
CA CYS A 44 22.98 6.44 -12.67
C CYS A 44 21.92 5.66 -13.45
N ILE A 45 20.76 5.49 -12.82
CA ILE A 45 19.60 4.84 -13.42
C ILE A 45 18.61 5.93 -13.81
N SER A 46 18.19 5.94 -15.08
CA SER A 46 17.23 6.92 -15.60
C SER A 46 15.92 6.27 -16.03
N SER A 47 14.88 7.08 -16.24
CA SER A 47 13.59 6.58 -16.72
C SER A 47 13.70 6.04 -18.15
N TYR A 48 12.98 4.94 -18.45
CA TYR A 48 12.74 4.52 -19.83
C TYR A 48 11.89 5.55 -20.60
N LEU A 49 11.00 6.28 -19.91
CA LEU A 49 10.15 7.32 -20.52
C LEU A 49 10.97 8.55 -20.97
N ALA A 50 12.12 8.81 -20.35
CA ALA A 50 12.98 9.96 -20.67
C ALA A 50 13.50 9.95 -22.11
N ALA A 51 13.61 8.77 -22.72
CA ALA A 51 14.01 8.64 -24.12
C ALA A 51 12.88 8.98 -25.11
N LYS A 52 11.68 9.35 -24.61
CA LYS A 52 10.43 9.47 -25.39
C LYS A 52 10.30 8.35 -26.43
N PRO A 53 10.35 7.07 -26.01
CA PRO A 53 10.16 5.98 -26.95
C PRO A 53 8.77 6.12 -27.58
N ARG A 54 8.60 5.61 -28.80
CA ARG A 54 7.27 5.43 -29.40
C ARG A 54 6.51 4.37 -28.59
N LEU A 55 6.05 4.74 -27.41
CA LEU A 55 5.14 3.99 -26.55
C LEU A 55 3.78 4.18 -27.19
N GLN A 56 3.33 3.22 -27.98
CA GLN A 56 2.05 3.40 -28.67
C GLN A 56 1.00 2.42 -28.18
N LEU A 57 1.19 1.59 -27.16
CA LEU A 57 0.17 0.59 -26.84
C LEU A 57 0.11 0.30 -25.34
N MET A 58 -0.88 0.92 -24.67
CA MET A 58 -1.43 0.33 -23.46
C MET A 58 -2.54 -0.61 -23.88
N SER A 59 -2.42 -1.88 -23.49
CA SER A 59 -3.39 -2.92 -23.84
C SER A 59 -3.89 -3.61 -22.59
N VAL A 60 -5.21 -3.69 -22.46
CA VAL A 60 -5.89 -4.44 -21.42
C VAL A 60 -6.42 -5.72 -22.04
N PHE A 61 -5.95 -6.85 -21.52
CA PHE A 61 -6.46 -8.17 -21.86
C PHE A 61 -7.28 -8.72 -20.71
N THR A 62 -8.23 -9.59 -21.00
CA THR A 62 -8.91 -10.42 -20.01
C THR A 62 -8.47 -11.87 -20.14
N CYS A 63 -8.37 -12.53 -19.00
CA CYS A 63 -7.92 -13.92 -18.90
C CYS A 63 -8.53 -14.61 -17.69
N LEU A 64 -8.66 -15.93 -17.74
CA LEU A 64 -9.15 -16.76 -16.64
C LEU A 64 -8.04 -17.01 -15.61
N VAL A 65 -6.81 -17.20 -16.10
CA VAL A 65 -5.59 -17.39 -15.31
C VAL A 65 -4.48 -16.53 -15.90
N PRO A 66 -3.85 -15.64 -15.11
CA PRO A 66 -2.90 -14.64 -15.63
C PRO A 66 -1.69 -15.20 -16.39
N ASP A 67 -1.25 -16.43 -16.11
CA ASP A 67 -0.03 -16.99 -16.69
C ASP A 67 -0.25 -18.17 -17.67
N ASN A 68 -1.44 -18.77 -17.70
CA ASN A 68 -1.69 -20.05 -18.39
C ASN A 68 -2.92 -20.06 -19.32
N SER A 69 -3.58 -18.92 -19.52
CA SER A 69 -4.83 -18.87 -20.31
C SER A 69 -4.74 -17.94 -21.52
N GLN A 70 -5.66 -18.14 -22.47
CA GLN A 70 -5.73 -17.31 -23.66
C GLN A 70 -6.13 -15.88 -23.29
N LEU A 71 -5.38 -14.92 -23.80
CA LEU A 71 -5.59 -13.49 -23.57
C LEU A 71 -6.60 -12.94 -24.58
N THR A 72 -7.73 -12.45 -24.10
CA THR A 72 -8.74 -11.79 -24.94
C THR A 72 -8.53 -10.28 -24.86
N LEU A 73 -8.34 -9.60 -25.98
CA LEU A 73 -8.12 -8.15 -25.99
C LEU A 73 -9.42 -7.43 -25.63
N ALA A 74 -9.41 -6.66 -24.54
CA ALA A 74 -10.54 -5.80 -24.15
C ALA A 74 -10.35 -4.36 -24.64
N LEU A 75 -9.20 -3.76 -24.37
CA LEU A 75 -8.92 -2.37 -24.75
C LEU A 75 -7.51 -2.26 -25.33
N ARG A 76 -7.36 -1.50 -26.41
CA ARG A 76 -6.08 -1.08 -26.97
C ARG A 76 -6.08 0.44 -27.11
N VAL A 77 -5.02 1.08 -26.64
CA VAL A 77 -4.82 2.53 -26.74
C VAL A 77 -3.56 2.80 -27.57
N ASP A 78 -3.74 3.19 -28.84
CA ASP A 78 -2.67 3.33 -29.83
C ASP A 78 -1.79 4.61 -29.67
N LEU A 79 -2.26 5.59 -28.90
CA LEU A 79 -1.55 6.85 -28.62
C LEU A 79 -1.62 7.09 -27.12
N PHE A 80 -0.70 6.48 -26.39
CA PHE A 80 -0.63 6.60 -24.94
C PHE A 80 0.32 7.73 -24.56
N ASP A 81 -0.24 8.83 -24.03
CA ASP A 81 0.53 9.88 -23.38
C ASP A 81 0.58 9.61 -21.87
N PRO A 82 1.76 9.32 -21.28
CA PRO A 82 1.90 9.03 -19.86
C PRO A 82 1.43 10.15 -18.92
N HIS A 83 1.38 11.40 -19.40
CA HIS A 83 0.96 12.55 -18.59
C HIS A 83 -0.52 12.90 -18.73
N SER A 84 -1.21 12.33 -19.72
CA SER A 84 -2.64 12.55 -19.93
C SER A 84 -3.47 11.70 -18.97
N THR A 85 -4.70 12.12 -18.71
CA THR A 85 -5.71 11.29 -18.03
C THR A 85 -6.80 10.91 -19.03
N PHE A 86 -7.32 9.69 -18.91
CA PHE A 86 -8.46 9.29 -19.73
C PHE A 86 -9.36 8.31 -18.99
N GLU A 87 -10.62 8.28 -19.41
CA GLU A 87 -11.60 7.31 -18.95
C GLU A 87 -12.31 6.74 -20.18
N ARG A 88 -12.36 5.40 -20.28
CA ARG A 88 -12.99 4.70 -21.40
C ARG A 88 -13.83 3.54 -20.92
N GLN A 89 -15.05 3.48 -21.40
CA GLN A 89 -15.95 2.36 -21.15
C GLN A 89 -15.85 1.34 -22.30
N VAL A 90 -15.72 0.07 -21.95
CA VAL A 90 -15.57 -1.06 -22.87
C VAL A 90 -16.52 -2.18 -22.44
N SER A 91 -17.15 -2.85 -23.40
CA SER A 91 -17.91 -4.07 -23.11
C SER A 91 -16.99 -5.29 -23.16
N VAL A 92 -16.88 -6.01 -22.03
CA VAL A 92 -16.05 -7.20 -21.89
C VAL A 92 -16.92 -8.44 -22.02
N SER A 93 -16.56 -9.35 -22.91
CA SER A 93 -17.22 -10.66 -23.04
C SER A 93 -16.85 -11.59 -21.89
N LEU A 94 -17.85 -12.23 -21.27
CA LEU A 94 -17.66 -13.17 -20.18
C LEU A 94 -17.52 -14.62 -20.69
N PRO A 95 -16.41 -15.31 -20.40
CA PRO A 95 -16.27 -16.73 -20.68
C PRO A 95 -17.30 -17.57 -19.92
N GLU A 96 -17.70 -18.73 -20.48
CA GLU A 96 -18.62 -19.67 -19.83
C GLU A 96 -18.12 -20.12 -18.45
N GLU A 97 -16.80 -20.28 -18.30
CA GLU A 97 -16.18 -20.60 -17.01
C GLU A 97 -16.46 -19.54 -15.95
N THR A 98 -16.38 -18.26 -16.31
CA THR A 98 -16.68 -17.14 -15.40
C THR A 98 -18.17 -17.10 -15.04
N GLN A 99 -19.05 -17.43 -15.99
CA GLN A 99 -20.50 -17.54 -15.73
C GLN A 99 -20.81 -18.69 -14.76
N ASN A 100 -20.04 -19.77 -14.82
CA ASN A 100 -20.12 -20.92 -13.92
C ASN A 100 -19.31 -20.72 -12.63
N ASN A 101 -19.38 -19.52 -12.04
CA ASN A 101 -18.65 -19.13 -10.82
C ASN A 101 -17.12 -19.22 -10.94
N GLY A 102 -16.54 -19.05 -12.12
CA GLY A 102 -15.10 -18.90 -12.31
C GLY A 102 -14.60 -17.48 -12.04
N SER A 103 -13.28 -17.34 -11.86
CA SER A 103 -12.63 -16.03 -11.72
C SER A 103 -12.30 -15.44 -13.10
N LEU A 104 -12.36 -14.11 -13.22
CA LEU A 104 -11.85 -13.39 -14.38
C LEU A 104 -10.86 -12.32 -13.91
N TYR A 105 -9.76 -12.21 -14.64
CA TYR A 105 -8.70 -11.24 -14.41
C TYR A 105 -8.56 -10.31 -15.61
N ALA A 106 -8.22 -9.06 -15.34
CA ALA A 106 -7.71 -8.12 -16.33
C ALA A 106 -6.19 -8.03 -16.19
N VAL A 107 -5.46 -8.27 -17.27
CA VAL A 107 -4.01 -8.05 -17.34
C VAL A 107 -3.76 -6.81 -18.17
N VAL A 108 -3.19 -5.81 -17.51
CA VAL A 108 -2.83 -4.53 -18.12
C VAL A 108 -1.37 -4.61 -18.53
N TYR A 109 -1.08 -4.40 -19.81
CA TYR A 109 0.28 -4.35 -20.35
C TYR A 109 0.63 -2.94 -20.82
N VAL A 110 1.87 -2.55 -20.53
CA VAL A 110 2.54 -1.38 -21.08
C VAL A 110 3.73 -1.88 -21.90
N HIS A 111 3.67 -1.69 -23.22
CA HIS A 111 4.66 -2.23 -24.15
C HIS A 111 4.96 -1.27 -25.32
N LYS A 112 5.98 -1.60 -26.11
CA LYS A 112 6.41 -0.80 -27.26
C LYS A 112 5.42 -0.88 -28.42
N ALA A 113 5.30 0.21 -29.18
CA ALA A 113 4.58 0.26 -30.44
C ALA A 113 4.99 -0.83 -31.43
N GLY A 114 4.01 -1.48 -32.07
CA GLY A 114 4.23 -2.39 -33.20
C GLY A 114 4.79 -3.77 -32.85
N VAL A 115 4.95 -4.08 -31.57
CA VAL A 115 5.31 -5.43 -31.09
C VAL A 115 4.16 -5.95 -30.23
N SER A 116 3.87 -7.25 -30.29
CA SER A 116 2.89 -7.85 -29.39
C SER A 116 3.41 -7.79 -27.94
N PRO A 117 2.55 -7.59 -26.92
CA PRO A 117 3.01 -7.53 -25.53
C PRO A 117 3.87 -8.75 -25.16
N LEU A 118 3.39 -9.95 -25.51
CA LEU A 118 4.05 -11.23 -25.23
C LEU A 118 5.45 -11.40 -25.84
N GLU A 119 5.79 -10.65 -26.89
CA GLU A 119 7.13 -10.67 -27.51
C GLU A 119 8.06 -9.59 -26.96
N ASP A 120 7.53 -8.58 -26.27
CA ASP A 120 8.30 -7.44 -25.79
C ASP A 120 9.03 -7.79 -24.47
N ARG A 121 10.36 -7.90 -24.54
CA ARG A 121 11.21 -8.14 -23.34
C ARG A 121 11.16 -6.99 -22.32
N ARG A 122 10.63 -5.82 -22.69
CA ARG A 122 10.53 -4.62 -21.85
C ARG A 122 9.09 -4.33 -21.44
N GLU A 123 8.21 -5.31 -21.53
CA GLU A 123 6.85 -5.15 -21.04
C GLU A 123 6.79 -5.01 -19.51
N VAL A 124 5.81 -4.23 -19.07
CA VAL A 124 5.36 -4.20 -17.68
C VAL A 124 3.91 -4.61 -17.67
N HIS A 125 3.58 -5.61 -16.85
CA HIS A 125 2.22 -6.10 -16.71
C HIS A 125 1.76 -6.12 -15.25
N TYR A 126 0.47 -5.94 -15.05
CA TYR A 126 -0.20 -6.11 -13.77
C TYR A 126 -1.52 -6.86 -13.97
N ALA A 127 -1.79 -7.87 -13.16
CA ALA A 127 -3.02 -8.65 -13.19
C ALA A 127 -3.95 -8.23 -12.03
N ALA A 128 -5.15 -7.77 -12.35
CA ALA A 128 -6.17 -7.36 -11.39
C ALA A 128 -7.40 -8.28 -11.51
N GLN A 129 -7.97 -8.69 -10.38
CA GLN A 129 -9.17 -9.52 -10.38
C GLN A 129 -10.43 -8.68 -10.66
N LEU A 130 -11.21 -9.06 -11.67
CA LEU A 130 -12.46 -8.41 -12.07
C LEU A 130 -13.69 -9.01 -11.39
N THR A 131 -13.60 -10.25 -10.90
CA THR A 131 -14.70 -10.92 -10.18
C THR A 131 -14.39 -11.06 -8.69
N THR A 132 -15.43 -11.00 -7.85
CA THR A 132 -15.31 -11.23 -6.41
C THR A 132 -16.50 -12.01 -5.90
N TYR A 133 -16.30 -12.89 -4.93
CA TYR A 133 -17.37 -13.68 -4.33
C TYR A 133 -17.82 -13.02 -3.04
N ILE A 134 -19.13 -12.83 -2.91
CA ILE A 134 -19.72 -12.30 -1.68
C ILE A 134 -20.82 -13.25 -1.24
N THR A 135 -20.76 -13.65 0.02
CA THR A 135 -21.84 -14.37 0.68
C THR A 135 -22.87 -13.37 1.16
N PRO A 136 -24.16 -13.52 0.81
CA PRO A 136 -25.19 -12.60 1.25
C PRO A 136 -25.30 -12.62 2.79
N PRO A 137 -25.47 -11.46 3.45
CA PRO A 137 -25.61 -11.41 4.90
C PRO A 137 -26.87 -12.18 5.34
N SER A 138 -26.76 -12.99 6.40
CA SER A 138 -27.93 -13.68 6.96
C SER A 138 -28.87 -12.66 7.59
N THR A 139 -30.01 -12.39 6.94
CA THR A 139 -31.15 -11.74 7.59
C THR A 139 -31.60 -12.63 8.74
N LYS A 140 -31.43 -12.16 9.98
CA LYS A 140 -31.76 -12.90 11.21
C LYS A 140 -33.27 -12.99 11.48
N GLU A 141 -34.10 -13.02 10.44
CA GLU A 141 -35.55 -13.12 10.55
C GLU A 141 -36.11 -14.09 9.51
N SER A 142 -35.97 -15.39 9.77
CA SER A 142 -37.01 -16.40 9.58
C SER A 142 -36.46 -17.79 9.87
N ASN A 143 -37.16 -18.52 10.74
CA ASN A 143 -36.89 -19.90 11.11
C ASN A 143 -37.34 -20.87 10.01
N THR A 144 -36.84 -20.73 8.80
CA THR A 144 -37.15 -21.66 7.71
C THR A 144 -35.90 -21.97 6.91
N LYS A 145 -35.43 -23.21 7.08
CA LYS A 145 -34.38 -23.93 6.34
C LYS A 145 -33.18 -23.10 5.88
N ARG A 146 -32.04 -23.38 6.51
CA ARG A 146 -30.69 -23.06 6.01
C ARG A 146 -30.50 -23.67 4.61
N GLU A 147 -31.03 -23.06 3.57
CA GLU A 147 -30.39 -23.14 2.26
C GLU A 147 -29.01 -22.54 2.45
N SER A 148 -27.98 -23.37 2.26
CA SER A 148 -26.59 -22.95 2.25
C SER A 148 -26.49 -21.63 1.48
N GLN A 149 -26.16 -20.54 2.14
CA GLN A 149 -25.99 -19.24 1.49
C GLN A 149 -24.89 -19.39 0.45
N ARG A 150 -25.29 -19.56 -0.82
CA ARG A 150 -24.32 -19.78 -1.89
C ARG A 150 -23.61 -18.46 -2.15
N PRO A 151 -22.26 -18.45 -2.22
CA PRO A 151 -21.53 -17.25 -2.61
C PRO A 151 -21.96 -16.83 -4.02
N VAL A 152 -22.29 -15.56 -4.20
CA VAL A 152 -22.67 -14.99 -5.50
C VAL A 152 -21.45 -14.27 -6.09
N SER A 153 -21.17 -14.54 -7.36
CA SER A 153 -20.10 -13.86 -8.10
C SER A 153 -20.55 -12.44 -8.48
N HIS A 154 -19.73 -11.47 -8.15
CA HIS A 154 -19.93 -10.08 -8.50
C HIS A 154 -18.84 -9.57 -9.44
N TRP A 155 -19.23 -8.69 -10.34
CA TRP A 155 -18.42 -7.97 -11.30
C TRP A 155 -17.95 -6.64 -10.76
N ARG A 156 -16.69 -6.30 -11.03
CA ARG A 156 -16.08 -4.99 -10.77
C ARG A 156 -16.11 -4.15 -12.05
N PRO A 157 -16.98 -3.14 -12.15
CA PRO A 157 -17.13 -2.34 -13.36
C PRO A 157 -16.06 -1.27 -13.53
N HIS A 158 -15.24 -0.97 -12.51
CA HIS A 158 -14.23 0.09 -12.59
C HIS A 158 -12.82 -0.48 -12.41
N LEU A 159 -11.94 -0.19 -13.37
CA LEU A 159 -10.52 -0.54 -13.35
C LEU A 159 -9.69 0.74 -13.40
N SER A 160 -9.19 1.14 -12.22
CA SER A 160 -8.39 2.37 -12.07
C SER A 160 -6.91 2.07 -12.16
N ILE A 161 -6.26 2.58 -13.20
CA ILE A 161 -4.88 2.29 -13.56
C ILE A 161 -4.04 3.54 -13.38
N THR A 162 -2.92 3.41 -12.66
CA THR A 162 -1.97 4.51 -12.45
C THR A 162 -0.58 4.11 -12.90
N VAL A 163 0.08 5.04 -13.59
CA VAL A 163 1.47 4.86 -14.04
C VAL A 163 2.31 6.01 -13.51
N MET A 164 3.47 5.69 -12.96
CA MET A 164 4.43 6.71 -12.56
C MET A 164 5.10 7.31 -13.80
N SER A 165 4.67 8.51 -14.18
CA SER A 165 5.12 9.21 -15.40
C SER A 165 6.28 10.18 -15.16
N GLU A 166 6.55 10.54 -13.90
CA GLU A 166 7.65 11.44 -13.55
C GLU A 166 9.03 10.81 -13.77
N GLU A 167 9.92 11.59 -14.39
CA GLU A 167 11.31 11.22 -14.60
C GLU A 167 12.15 11.58 -13.38
N PHE A 168 12.82 10.59 -12.77
CA PHE A 168 13.79 10.85 -11.72
C PHE A 168 15.04 10.01 -11.94
N ILE A 169 16.19 10.53 -11.50
CA ILE A 169 17.49 9.88 -11.68
C ILE A 169 18.07 9.58 -10.30
N PHE A 170 18.48 8.33 -10.10
CA PHE A 170 18.99 7.87 -8.82
C PHE A 170 20.15 6.89 -9.02
N SER A 171 21.01 6.80 -8.01
CA SER A 171 22.00 5.73 -7.94
C SER A 171 21.41 4.49 -7.26
N LYS A 172 22.02 3.32 -7.43
CA LYS A 172 21.57 2.06 -6.82
C LYS A 172 21.41 2.15 -5.29
N ALA A 173 22.19 2.99 -4.61
CA ALA A 173 22.11 3.22 -3.17
C ALA A 173 21.03 4.25 -2.78
N GLY A 174 20.64 5.13 -3.70
CA GLY A 174 19.61 6.15 -3.49
C GLY A 174 18.18 5.63 -3.64
N LEU A 175 17.98 4.44 -4.19
CA LEU A 175 16.64 3.86 -4.37
C LEU A 175 16.05 3.38 -3.03
N PRO A 176 14.90 3.94 -2.61
CA PRO A 176 14.18 3.46 -1.43
C PRO A 176 13.77 1.98 -1.57
N SER A 177 13.82 1.21 -0.47
CA SER A 177 13.55 -0.24 -0.49
C SER A 177 12.09 -0.58 -0.80
N ASP A 178 11.17 0.33 -0.51
CA ASP A 178 9.73 0.28 -0.82
C ASP A 178 9.48 0.13 -2.33
N VAL A 179 10.13 0.96 -3.14
CA VAL A 179 9.91 1.00 -4.61
C VAL A 179 10.58 -0.17 -5.32
N ARG A 180 11.61 -0.78 -4.71
CA ARG A 180 12.44 -1.82 -5.34
C ARG A 180 11.64 -3.03 -5.85
N ARG A 181 10.52 -3.38 -5.23
CA ARG A 181 9.68 -4.53 -5.62
C ARG A 181 8.82 -4.26 -6.85
N TYR A 182 8.49 -3.00 -7.09
CA TYR A 182 7.65 -2.56 -8.21
C TYR A 182 8.49 -2.11 -9.41
N MET A 183 9.78 -1.84 -9.19
CA MET A 183 10.70 -1.37 -10.21
C MET A 183 11.40 -2.52 -10.93
N ARG A 184 11.19 -2.62 -12.25
CA ARG A 184 11.98 -3.49 -13.12
C ARG A 184 13.07 -2.67 -13.79
N LEU A 185 14.31 -3.17 -13.74
CA LEU A 185 15.46 -2.55 -14.39
C LEU A 185 15.73 -3.22 -15.72
N SER A 186 15.93 -2.42 -16.76
CA SER A 186 16.37 -2.84 -18.08
C SER A 186 17.75 -2.24 -18.36
N GLN A 187 18.71 -3.07 -18.79
CA GLN A 187 20.05 -2.64 -19.12
C GLN A 187 20.25 -2.70 -20.64
N GLU A 188 20.58 -1.55 -21.24
CA GLU A 188 20.96 -1.45 -22.64
C GLU A 188 22.40 -0.93 -22.74
N GLY A 189 23.33 -1.84 -22.99
CA GLY A 189 24.77 -1.54 -23.02
C GLY A 189 25.26 -0.98 -21.68
N ARG A 190 25.68 0.28 -21.68
CA ARG A 190 26.17 1.00 -20.48
C ARG A 190 25.11 1.80 -19.74
N ARG A 191 23.90 1.96 -20.30
CA ARG A 191 22.81 2.72 -19.66
C ARG A 191 21.89 1.76 -18.91
N MET A 192 21.67 2.01 -17.62
CA MET A 192 20.63 1.35 -16.85
C MET A 192 19.38 2.23 -16.84
N THR A 193 18.25 1.65 -17.22
CA THR A 193 16.96 2.35 -17.22
C THR A 193 15.93 1.57 -16.43
N TYR A 194 15.07 2.25 -15.69
CA TYR A 194 13.91 1.60 -15.07
C TYR A 194 12.69 1.66 -16.00
N LEU A 195 11.92 0.57 -16.03
CA LEU A 195 10.65 0.52 -16.75
C LEU A 195 9.57 1.29 -15.97
N PRO A 196 8.51 1.78 -16.64
CA PRO A 196 7.41 2.49 -15.99
C PRO A 196 6.79 1.65 -14.89
N LEU A 197 6.49 2.26 -13.75
CA LEU A 197 5.87 1.55 -12.63
C LEU A 197 4.36 1.65 -12.79
N LEU A 198 3.73 0.49 -13.01
CA LEU A 198 2.30 0.32 -13.18
C LEU A 198 1.69 -0.15 -11.86
N LEU A 199 0.61 0.49 -11.45
CA LEU A 199 -0.20 0.10 -10.30
C LEU A 199 -1.68 0.11 -10.68
N VAL A 200 -2.44 -0.87 -10.22
CA VAL A 200 -3.91 -0.86 -10.33
C VAL A 200 -4.48 -0.60 -8.94
N ASN A 201 -5.34 0.41 -8.83
CA ASN A 201 -5.97 0.77 -7.58
C ASN A 201 -7.19 -0.11 -7.31
N GLU A 202 -6.97 -1.25 -6.65
CA GLU A 202 -8.03 -2.17 -6.24
C GLU A 202 -8.97 -1.58 -5.18
N LEU A 203 -8.54 -0.53 -4.46
CA LEU A 203 -9.33 0.14 -3.41
C LEU A 203 -10.35 1.13 -3.98
N SER A 204 -10.25 1.45 -5.27
CA SER A 204 -11.19 2.37 -5.93
C SER A 204 -12.61 1.81 -6.05
N CYS A 205 -12.76 0.47 -6.07
CA CYS A 205 -14.06 -0.19 -6.19
C CYS A 205 -14.65 -0.50 -4.82
N ARG A 206 -15.81 0.10 -4.49
CA ARG A 206 -16.52 -0.22 -3.25
C ARG A 206 -17.38 -1.46 -3.44
N VAL A 207 -17.71 -2.12 -2.33
CA VAL A 207 -18.62 -3.28 -2.34
C VAL A 207 -19.99 -2.92 -2.92
N LYS A 208 -20.44 -1.68 -2.76
CA LYS A 208 -21.72 -1.18 -3.28
C LYS A 208 -21.75 -1.00 -4.79
N ASP A 209 -20.58 -0.83 -5.41
CA ASP A 209 -20.45 -0.57 -6.85
C ASP A 209 -20.30 -1.87 -7.65
N LEU A 210 -20.29 -3.01 -6.95
CA LEU A 210 -20.23 -4.33 -7.55
C LEU A 210 -21.57 -4.72 -8.17
N MET A 211 -21.52 -5.35 -9.33
CA MET A 211 -22.72 -5.80 -10.05
C MET A 211 -22.83 -7.33 -9.97
N GLU A 212 -24.00 -7.87 -9.65
CA GLU A 212 -24.19 -9.32 -9.63
C GLU A 212 -24.09 -9.92 -11.05
N ILE A 213 -23.35 -11.02 -11.19
CA ILE A 213 -23.23 -11.73 -12.47
C ILE A 213 -24.38 -12.73 -12.59
N ASN A 214 -25.23 -12.51 -13.58
CA ASN A 214 -26.28 -13.45 -13.94
C ASN A 214 -25.72 -14.47 -14.96
N GLY A 215 -26.18 -15.72 -14.88
CA GLY A 215 -25.79 -16.76 -15.85
C GLY A 215 -26.23 -16.50 -17.30
N SER A 216 -27.02 -15.45 -17.55
CA SER A 216 -27.41 -14.99 -18.89
C SER A 216 -26.61 -13.78 -19.40
N SER A 217 -25.74 -13.20 -18.56
CA SER A 217 -24.95 -12.02 -18.94
C SER A 217 -23.71 -12.42 -19.75
N MET A 218 -23.75 -12.17 -21.07
CA MET A 218 -22.64 -12.48 -21.99
C MET A 218 -21.61 -11.36 -22.08
N GLN A 219 -22.00 -10.11 -21.83
CA GLN A 219 -21.11 -8.94 -21.86
C GLN A 219 -21.41 -8.04 -20.66
N LEU A 220 -20.35 -7.52 -20.04
CA LEU A 220 -20.45 -6.57 -18.94
C LEU A 220 -19.62 -5.31 -19.22
N PRO A 221 -20.10 -4.14 -18.78
CA PRO A 221 -19.36 -2.89 -18.94
C PRO A 221 -18.17 -2.83 -18.00
N LEU A 222 -17.02 -2.43 -18.53
CA LEU A 222 -15.79 -2.13 -17.79
C LEU A 222 -15.35 -0.70 -18.13
N THR A 223 -15.35 0.16 -17.13
CA THR A 223 -14.81 1.50 -17.19
C THR A 223 -13.34 1.46 -16.78
N VAL A 224 -12.45 1.73 -17.73
CA VAL A 224 -11.01 1.80 -17.53
C VAL A 224 -10.62 3.27 -17.38
N SER A 225 -10.14 3.65 -16.20
CA SER A 225 -9.60 4.98 -15.94
C SER A 225 -8.08 4.91 -15.85
N TYR A 226 -7.42 5.93 -16.41
CA TYR A 226 -5.97 6.04 -16.42
C TYR A 226 -5.54 7.41 -15.91
N GLU A 227 -4.52 7.41 -15.04
CA GLU A 227 -3.88 8.62 -14.53
C GLU A 227 -2.37 8.46 -14.37
N GLY A 228 -1.62 9.47 -14.83
CA GLY A 228 -0.18 9.59 -14.59
C GLY A 228 0.11 10.24 -13.23
N ILE A 229 0.97 9.62 -12.42
CA ILE A 229 1.27 10.09 -11.05
C ILE A 229 2.76 10.40 -10.84
N SER A 230 3.01 11.26 -9.84
CA SER A 230 4.36 11.61 -9.37
C SER A 230 4.99 10.51 -8.51
N LEU A 231 6.32 10.54 -8.35
CA LEU A 231 7.04 9.58 -7.49
C LEU A 231 6.54 9.66 -6.03
N ARG A 232 6.28 10.86 -5.52
CA ARG A 232 5.81 11.07 -4.14
C ARG A 232 4.44 10.44 -3.94
N THR A 233 3.51 10.70 -4.86
CA THR A 233 2.16 10.13 -4.88
C THR A 233 2.24 8.59 -4.98
N PHE A 234 3.11 8.07 -5.84
CA PHE A 234 3.30 6.62 -6.00
C PHE A 234 3.80 5.95 -4.71
N ARG A 235 4.82 6.52 -4.06
CA ARG A 235 5.33 6.01 -2.78
C ARG A 235 4.25 6.05 -1.70
N PHE A 236 3.46 7.12 -1.65
CA PHE A 236 2.34 7.23 -0.73
C PHE A 236 1.31 6.10 -0.95
N TRP A 237 0.90 5.86 -2.20
CA TRP A 237 -0.05 4.79 -2.53
C TRP A 237 0.48 3.40 -2.11
N ILE A 238 1.76 3.10 -2.35
CA ILE A 238 2.36 1.83 -1.90
C ILE A 238 2.27 1.71 -0.38
N HIS A 239 2.68 2.74 0.36
CA HIS A 239 2.66 2.68 1.82
C HIS A 239 1.24 2.60 2.37
N LEU A 240 0.28 3.32 1.78
CA LEU A 240 -1.13 3.22 2.16
C LEU A 240 -1.64 1.80 1.95
N HIS A 241 -1.33 1.20 0.81
CA HIS A 241 -1.72 -0.16 0.49
C HIS A 241 -1.11 -1.19 1.46
N ASP A 242 0.19 -1.09 1.75
CA ASP A 242 0.87 -1.96 2.72
C ASP A 242 0.25 -1.85 4.12
N ILE A 243 -0.06 -0.62 4.57
CA ILE A 243 -0.70 -0.39 5.86
C ILE A 243 -2.10 -1.01 5.92
N LEU A 244 -2.91 -0.81 4.89
CA LEU A 244 -4.27 -1.36 4.81
C LEU A 244 -4.28 -2.88 4.76
N ILE A 245 -3.33 -3.50 4.03
CA ILE A 245 -3.16 -4.95 4.04
C ILE A 245 -2.78 -5.43 5.44
N CYS A 246 -1.83 -4.76 6.10
CA CYS A 246 -1.45 -5.09 7.48
C CYS A 246 -2.63 -4.97 8.45
N GLU A 247 -3.44 -3.90 8.35
CA GLU A 247 -4.67 -3.73 9.15
C GLU A 247 -5.68 -4.85 8.90
N PHE A 248 -5.93 -5.17 7.64
CA PHE A 248 -6.85 -6.23 7.27
C PHE A 248 -6.39 -7.60 7.77
N LEU A 249 -5.09 -7.92 7.63
CA LEU A 249 -4.50 -9.15 8.14
C LEU A 249 -4.55 -9.19 9.68
N ALA A 250 -4.29 -8.07 10.35
CA ALA A 250 -4.41 -7.96 11.80
C ALA A 250 -5.86 -8.18 12.27
N LEU A 251 -6.84 -7.59 11.59
CA LEU A 251 -8.26 -7.78 11.86
C LEU A 251 -8.69 -9.24 11.64
N LYS A 252 -8.24 -9.86 10.56
CA LYS A 252 -8.54 -11.26 10.24
C LYS A 252 -7.92 -12.21 11.28
N ASN A 253 -6.69 -11.94 11.69
CA ASN A 253 -5.99 -12.67 12.75
C ASN A 253 -6.66 -12.50 14.12
N ASP A 254 -7.25 -11.34 14.40
CA ASP A 254 -8.04 -11.09 15.62
C ASP A 254 -9.38 -11.84 15.61
N ILE A 255 -10.09 -11.87 14.46
CA ILE A 255 -11.36 -12.59 14.33
C ILE A 255 -11.15 -14.11 14.45
N CYS A 256 -10.07 -14.65 13.88
CA CYS A 256 -9.76 -16.07 13.95
C CYS A 256 -9.20 -16.51 15.31
N SER A 257 -8.64 -15.57 16.10
CA SER A 257 -8.07 -15.87 17.41
C SER A 257 -9.14 -15.75 18.50
N ASN A 258 -9.88 -16.83 18.74
CA ASN A 258 -10.87 -16.96 19.81
C ASN A 258 -10.28 -16.95 21.25
N ASN A 259 -9.03 -16.52 21.40
CA ASN A 259 -8.39 -16.18 22.66
C ASN A 259 -7.80 -14.77 22.54
N LEU A 260 -8.54 -13.78 23.02
CA LEU A 260 -8.10 -12.39 23.09
C LEU A 260 -6.98 -12.25 24.16
N THR A 261 -5.73 -12.53 23.78
CA THR A 261 -4.61 -12.10 24.60
C THR A 261 -4.43 -10.58 24.46
N LYS A 262 -4.59 -9.88 25.59
CA LYS A 262 -4.57 -8.42 25.80
C LYS A 262 -3.48 -7.62 25.04
N HIS A 263 -2.35 -8.26 24.73
CA HIS A 263 -1.23 -7.67 23.97
C HIS A 263 -1.56 -7.40 22.49
N ARG A 264 -2.43 -8.22 21.88
CA ARG A 264 -2.81 -8.11 20.46
C ARG A 264 -3.76 -6.92 20.22
N LEU A 265 -4.61 -6.62 21.20
CA LEU A 265 -5.47 -5.44 21.22
C LEU A 265 -4.67 -4.11 21.30
N GLN A 266 -3.51 -4.10 21.97
CA GLN A 266 -2.67 -2.89 22.07
C GLN A 266 -2.00 -2.52 20.74
N MET A 267 -1.58 -3.52 19.95
CA MET A 267 -0.97 -3.26 18.63
C MET A 267 -1.99 -2.75 17.60
N ASN A 268 -3.22 -3.26 17.65
CA ASN A 268 -4.28 -2.82 16.72
C ASN A 268 -4.77 -1.40 17.01
N VAL A 269 -4.72 -0.95 18.26
CA VAL A 269 -5.02 0.44 18.60
C VAL A 269 -3.87 1.38 18.19
N LEU A 270 -2.62 0.92 18.28
CA LEU A 270 -1.46 1.68 17.81
C LEU A 270 -1.50 1.88 16.27
N TRP A 271 -1.91 0.85 15.54
CA TRP A 271 -2.05 0.89 14.08
C TRP A 271 -3.17 1.84 13.64
N ARG A 272 -4.31 1.82 14.35
CA ARG A 272 -5.39 2.79 14.15
C ARG A 272 -4.94 4.22 14.38
N CYS A 273 -4.23 4.51 15.48
CA CYS A 273 -3.69 5.85 15.74
C CYS A 273 -2.66 6.30 14.70
N LEU A 274 -1.88 5.37 14.13
CA LEU A 274 -0.94 5.67 13.04
C LEU A 274 -1.69 5.99 11.75
N GLY A 275 -2.77 5.27 11.45
CA GLY A 275 -3.68 5.56 10.34
C GLY A 275 -4.33 6.94 10.46
N THR A 276 -4.89 7.29 11.62
CA THR A 276 -5.48 8.62 11.86
C THR A 276 -4.45 9.74 11.72
N LEU A 277 -3.20 9.50 12.16
CA LEU A 277 -2.09 10.44 12.02
C LEU A 277 -1.69 10.66 10.55
N LEU A 278 -1.64 9.58 9.76
CA LEU A 278 -1.28 9.64 8.34
C LEU A 278 -2.36 10.33 7.49
N ILE A 279 -3.64 10.08 7.79
CA ILE A 279 -4.77 10.77 7.16
C ILE A 279 -4.76 12.26 7.51
N PHE A 280 -4.47 12.60 8.77
CA PHE A 280 -4.30 13.99 9.20
C PHE A 280 -3.12 14.68 8.50
N LEU A 281 -1.97 13.99 8.36
CA LEU A 281 -0.80 14.51 7.64
C LEU A 281 -1.07 14.73 6.14
N HIS A 282 -1.87 13.87 5.52
CA HIS A 282 -2.28 14.03 4.12
C HIS A 282 -3.25 15.22 3.93
N LEU A 283 -4.20 15.41 4.84
CA LEU A 283 -5.13 16.55 4.82
C LEU A 283 -4.44 17.90 5.11
N LEU A 284 -3.25 17.87 5.70
CA LEU A 284 -2.45 19.04 6.06
C LEU A 284 -1.88 19.77 4.83
N GLU A 285 -1.79 19.09 3.69
CA GLU A 285 -1.21 19.64 2.46
C GLU A 285 -2.26 20.13 1.45
N GLU A 286 -3.53 19.66 1.52
CA GLU A 286 -4.55 19.98 0.50
C GLU A 286 -5.87 20.63 0.99
N THR A 287 -6.10 20.85 2.30
CA THR A 287 -7.44 21.31 2.79
C THR A 287 -7.46 22.54 3.69
N SER A 288 -8.60 23.24 3.70
CA SER A 288 -8.84 24.47 4.49
C SER A 288 -8.97 24.20 6.00
N LEU A 289 -8.55 25.18 6.81
CA LEU A 289 -8.44 25.13 8.29
C LEU A 289 -9.71 24.62 9.02
N LEU A 290 -10.89 24.75 8.40
CA LEU A 290 -12.19 24.35 8.94
C LEU A 290 -12.38 22.83 9.02
N VAL A 291 -11.71 22.04 8.16
CA VAL A 291 -11.75 20.57 8.15
C VAL A 291 -10.61 19.97 9.00
N LEU A 292 -9.48 20.67 9.09
CA LEU A 292 -8.30 20.26 9.84
C LEU A 292 -8.52 20.25 11.36
N LEU A 293 -9.37 21.16 11.87
CA LEU A 293 -9.62 21.34 13.29
C LEU A 293 -10.39 20.16 13.93
N PRO A 294 -11.51 19.65 13.37
CA PRO A 294 -12.18 18.47 13.92
C PRO A 294 -11.39 17.17 13.74
N VAL A 295 -10.64 17.00 12.64
CA VAL A 295 -9.80 15.80 12.41
C VAL A 295 -8.57 15.79 13.34
N GLY A 296 -7.92 16.94 13.52
CA GLY A 296 -6.82 17.11 14.46
C GLY A 296 -7.25 16.96 15.92
N LEU A 297 -8.43 17.48 16.29
CA LEU A 297 -9.02 17.24 17.62
C LEU A 297 -9.36 15.76 17.82
N GLY A 298 -9.88 15.07 16.80
CA GLY A 298 -10.12 13.62 16.84
C GLY A 298 -8.85 12.80 17.07
N ALA A 299 -7.77 13.09 16.34
CA ALA A 299 -6.46 12.46 16.53
C ALA A 299 -5.89 12.73 17.93
N CYS A 300 -6.00 13.97 18.43
CA CYS A 300 -5.60 14.32 19.79
C CYS A 300 -6.42 13.61 20.87
N VAL A 301 -7.74 13.46 20.68
CA VAL A 301 -8.63 12.74 21.59
C VAL A 301 -8.32 11.24 21.61
N GLU A 302 -8.03 10.62 20.47
CA GLU A 302 -7.60 9.21 20.42
C GLU A 302 -6.25 8.98 21.14
N VAL A 303 -5.28 9.88 20.96
CA VAL A 303 -3.99 9.84 21.67
C VAL A 303 -4.13 10.10 23.17
N LEU A 304 -5.02 11.00 23.57
CA LEU A 304 -5.33 11.27 24.98
C LEU A 304 -6.09 10.10 25.63
N ALA A 305 -7.04 9.49 24.92
CA ALA A 305 -7.76 8.30 25.35
C ALA A 305 -6.82 7.09 25.49
N MET A 306 -5.80 6.97 24.63
CA MET A 306 -4.72 5.99 24.78
C MET A 306 -3.94 6.19 26.07
N SER A 307 -3.58 7.43 26.38
CA SER A 307 -2.87 7.79 27.60
C SER A 307 -3.68 7.44 28.87
N PHE A 308 -5.01 7.54 28.80
CA PHE A 308 -5.92 7.19 29.90
C PHE A 308 -6.15 5.67 30.03
N LYS A 309 -6.32 4.93 28.91
CA LYS A 309 -6.42 3.46 28.90
C LYS A 309 -5.13 2.77 29.35
N LEU A 310 -3.96 3.31 28.99
CA LEU A 310 -2.66 2.82 29.49
C LEU A 310 -2.54 2.96 31.00
N LYS A 311 -3.06 4.06 31.56
CA LYS A 311 -3.00 4.36 33.01
C LYS A 311 -3.84 3.38 33.84
N ILE A 312 -5.01 2.98 33.34
CA ILE A 312 -5.87 1.95 33.95
C ILE A 312 -5.21 0.56 33.87
N CYS A 313 -4.55 0.23 32.76
CA CYS A 313 -3.85 -1.05 32.62
C CYS A 313 -2.58 -1.15 33.49
N PHE A 314 -1.91 -0.03 33.75
CA PHE A 314 -0.71 0.04 34.60
C PHE A 314 -1.03 -0.14 36.09
N VAL A 315 -2.21 0.31 36.54
CA VAL A 315 -2.66 0.16 37.94
C VAL A 315 -3.06 -1.29 38.28
N LEU A 316 -3.51 -2.09 37.31
CA LEU A 316 -3.96 -3.47 37.53
C LEU A 316 -2.84 -4.54 37.43
N PHE A 317 -1.62 -4.17 37.02
CA PHE A 317 -0.54 -5.13 36.71
C PHE A 317 0.38 -5.57 37.87
N PRO A 318 0.45 -4.97 39.08
CA PRO A 318 1.59 -5.23 39.97
C PRO A 318 1.52 -6.52 40.78
N LEU A 319 0.56 -7.43 40.56
CA LEU A 319 0.40 -8.61 41.43
C LEU A 319 0.91 -9.95 40.91
N GLN A 320 1.26 -10.12 39.61
CA GLN A 320 1.65 -11.48 39.15
C GLN A 320 2.74 -11.61 38.08
N ALA A 321 3.27 -10.53 37.49
CA ALA A 321 4.17 -10.64 36.33
C ALA A 321 5.55 -9.95 36.48
N SER A 322 6.04 -9.69 37.70
CA SER A 322 7.28 -8.92 37.90
C SER A 322 8.58 -9.75 38.01
N ARG A 323 8.52 -11.08 38.18
CA ARG A 323 9.74 -11.87 38.43
C ARG A 323 10.44 -12.39 37.18
N TYR A 324 9.71 -12.83 36.16
CA TYR A 324 10.33 -13.50 35.00
C TYR A 324 10.81 -12.54 33.89
N LEU A 325 10.13 -11.41 33.69
CA LEU A 325 10.52 -10.45 32.65
C LEU A 325 11.76 -9.63 33.02
N SER A 326 12.03 -9.46 34.32
CA SER A 326 13.25 -8.81 34.84
C SER A 326 14.51 -9.59 34.43
N TYR A 327 14.54 -10.90 34.64
CA TYR A 327 15.73 -11.73 34.36
C TYR A 327 16.11 -11.80 32.88
N LEU A 328 15.15 -11.59 31.96
CA LEU A 328 15.42 -11.61 30.52
C LEU A 328 15.86 -10.24 29.99
N VAL A 329 15.29 -9.15 30.49
CA VAL A 329 15.50 -7.80 29.94
C VAL A 329 16.82 -7.18 30.41
N TYR A 330 17.24 -7.41 31.66
CA TYR A 330 18.49 -6.85 32.17
C TYR A 330 19.76 -7.33 31.40
N PRO A 331 19.96 -8.62 31.08
CA PRO A 331 21.13 -9.05 30.33
C PRO A 331 21.11 -8.59 28.85
N LEU A 332 19.92 -8.46 28.24
CA LEU A 332 19.76 -7.93 26.88
C LEU A 332 20.11 -6.44 26.78
N CYS A 333 19.73 -5.64 27.79
CA CYS A 333 20.11 -4.22 27.85
C CYS A 333 21.59 -4.01 28.15
N ILE A 334 22.20 -4.85 29.00
CA ILE A 334 23.62 -4.76 29.34
C ILE A 334 24.48 -5.18 28.12
N SER A 335 24.10 -6.26 27.42
CA SER A 335 24.80 -6.68 26.20
C SER A 335 24.70 -5.64 25.08
N GLY A 336 23.54 -5.01 24.90
CA GLY A 336 23.38 -3.90 23.94
C GLY A 336 24.25 -2.67 24.27
N ALA A 337 24.38 -2.33 25.56
CA ALA A 337 25.23 -1.22 25.98
C ALA A 337 26.73 -1.53 25.79
N VAL A 338 27.18 -2.76 26.10
CA VAL A 338 28.56 -3.20 25.89
C VAL A 338 28.91 -3.26 24.40
N PHE A 339 27.98 -3.73 23.56
CA PHE A 339 28.17 -3.78 22.10
C PHE A 339 28.30 -2.38 21.50
N SER A 340 27.50 -1.43 21.99
CA SER A 340 27.54 -0.02 21.54
C SER A 340 28.83 0.70 21.96
N LEU A 341 29.36 0.39 23.17
CA LEU A 341 30.65 0.89 23.65
C LEU A 341 31.85 0.31 22.89
N GLY A 342 31.80 -0.97 22.50
CA GLY A 342 32.82 -1.59 21.65
C GLY A 342 32.85 -1.00 20.24
N TYR A 343 31.69 -0.72 19.67
CA TYR A 343 31.56 -0.19 18.31
C TYR A 343 32.08 1.25 18.18
N ILE A 344 31.92 2.08 19.22
CA ILE A 344 32.43 3.46 19.23
C ILE A 344 33.97 3.50 19.34
N ARG A 345 34.60 2.45 19.89
CA ARG A 345 36.06 2.39 20.09
C ARG A 345 36.83 1.95 18.86
N GLN A 346 36.19 1.29 17.88
CA GLN A 346 36.81 0.90 16.60
C GLN A 346 36.74 2.00 15.53
N LYS A 347 36.13 3.15 15.83
CA LYS A 347 35.99 4.28 14.89
C LYS A 347 36.86 5.49 15.24
N LYS A 348 37.87 5.27 16.08
CA LYS A 348 39.07 6.11 16.24
C LYS A 348 40.26 5.25 15.86
#